data_AF-A0A660Q5H7-F1
#
_entry.id   AF-A0A660Q5H7-F1
#
_cell.length_a   1.000
_cell.length_b   1.000
_cell.length_c   1.000
_cell.angle_alpha   90.00
_cell.angle_beta   90.00
_cell.angle_gamma   90.00
#
_symmetry.space_group_name_H-M   'P 1'
#
loop_
_entity.id
_entity.type
_entity.pdbx_description
1 polymer ?
#
loop_
_entity_poly.entity_id
_entity_poly.type
_entity_poly.pdbx_seq_one_letter_code
_entity_poly.pdbx_strand_id
1 'polypeptide(L)' 'MKTSVLARERNRSVRSHMKNSIKALRECRTRTEAEAMVKDVMSVIDKAARHNIIHKNKAARDKSRLVSMVNRLSG' A
#
# COMPACT_ATOMS: atom_id res chain seq x y z
N MET A 1 -28.85 3.34 -5.54
CA MET A 1 -28.62 4.80 -5.45
C MET A 1 -27.36 5.14 -6.27
N LYS A 2 -27.39 6.15 -7.14
CA LYS A 2 -26.25 6.49 -8.04
C LYS A 2 -24.97 6.86 -7.28
N THR A 3 -25.08 7.38 -6.06
CA THR A 3 -23.98 7.82 -5.19
C THR A 3 -23.09 6.68 -4.67
N SER A 4 -23.67 5.53 -4.31
CA SER A 4 -22.90 4.40 -3.78
C SER A 4 -22.05 3.71 -4.84
N VAL A 5 -22.50 3.74 -6.10
CA VAL A 5 -21.75 3.22 -7.26
C VAL A 5 -20.51 4.08 -7.52
N LEU A 6 -20.68 5.41 -7.57
CA LEU A 6 -19.56 6.34 -7.75
C LEU A 6 -18.51 6.24 -6.63
N ALA A 7 -18.97 6.14 -5.38
CA ALA A 7 -18.07 5.93 -4.23
C ALA A 7 -17.33 4.58 -4.33
N ARG A 8 -18.03 3.52 -4.76
CA ARG A 8 -17.45 2.19 -4.96
C ARG A 8 -16.36 2.21 -6.03
N GLU A 9 -16.57 2.89 -7.15
CA GLU A 9 -15.60 3.01 -8.25
C GLU A 9 -14.33 3.74 -7.82
N ARG A 10 -14.47 4.89 -7.14
CA ARG A 10 -13.32 5.63 -6.58
C ARG A 10 -12.54 4.76 -5.59
N ASN A 11 -13.23 4.12 -4.65
CA ASN A 11 -12.61 3.26 -3.66
C ASN A 11 -11.97 2.01 -4.28
N ARG A 12 -12.51 1.50 -5.39
CA ARG A 12 -11.92 0.42 -6.17
C ARG A 12 -10.60 0.88 -6.77
N SER A 13 -10.56 2.04 -7.42
CA SER A 13 -9.33 2.60 -7.99
C SER A 13 -8.23 2.77 -6.94
N VAL A 14 -8.54 3.40 -5.80
CA VAL A 14 -7.57 3.58 -4.71
C VAL A 14 -7.06 2.26 -4.15
N ARG A 15 -7.96 1.27 -3.96
CA ARG A 15 -7.55 -0.07 -3.50
C ARG A 15 -6.68 -0.79 -4.53
N SER A 16 -6.98 -0.67 -5.82
CA SER A 16 -6.17 -1.25 -6.88
C SER A 16 -4.79 -0.60 -6.92
N HIS A 17 -4.72 0.73 -6.87
CA HIS A 17 -3.46 1.47 -6.81
C HIS A 17 -2.61 1.01 -5.63
N MET A 18 -3.19 0.97 -4.41
CA MET A 18 -2.50 0.49 -3.21
C MET A 18 -1.96 -0.94 -3.38
N LYS A 19 -2.77 -1.87 -3.90
CA LYS A 19 -2.34 -3.26 -4.13
C LYS A 19 -1.21 -3.33 -5.16
N ASN A 20 -1.26 -2.54 -6.22
CA ASN A 20 -0.26 -2.51 -7.26
C ASN A 20 1.07 -1.94 -6.74
N SER A 21 1.04 -0.85 -5.96
CA SER A 21 2.25 -0.30 -5.32
C SER A 21 2.90 -1.31 -4.36
N ILE A 22 2.10 -2.04 -3.59
CA ILE A 22 2.60 -3.13 -2.73
C ILE A 22 3.21 -4.26 -3.57
N LYS A 23 2.60 -4.62 -4.71
CA LYS A 23 3.12 -5.66 -5.60
C LYS A 23 4.45 -5.25 -6.23
N ALA A 24 4.56 -4.01 -6.71
CA ALA A 24 5.79 -3.47 -7.27
C ALA A 24 6.94 -3.53 -6.26
N LEU A 25 6.69 -3.14 -5.00
CA LEU A 25 7.71 -3.24 -3.95
C LEU A 25 8.14 -4.68 -3.67
N ARG A 26 7.21 -5.64 -3.76
CA ARG A 26 7.50 -7.08 -3.59
C ARG A 26 8.33 -7.67 -4.71
N GLU A 27 8.30 -7.05 -5.89
CA GLU A 27 9.07 -7.49 -7.06
C GLU A 27 10.50 -6.93 -7.05
N CYS A 28 10.78 -5.90 -6.24
CA CYS A 28 12.13 -5.38 -6.04
C CYS A 28 13.05 -6.44 -5.46
N ARG A 29 14.23 -6.59 -6.08
CA ARG A 29 15.26 -7.56 -5.67
C ARG A 29 16.40 -6.91 -4.88
N THR A 30 16.59 -5.61 -5.02
CA THR A 30 17.66 -4.85 -4.36
C THR A 30 17.10 -4.05 -3.18
N ARG A 31 17.88 -4.00 -2.10
CA ARG A 31 17.49 -3.29 -0.88
C ARG A 31 17.40 -1.78 -1.07
N THR A 32 18.33 -1.19 -1.82
CA THR A 32 18.40 0.25 -2.09
C THR A 32 17.17 0.77 -2.82
N GLU A 33 16.71 0.06 -3.87
CA GLU A 33 15.48 0.39 -4.58
C GLU A 33 14.25 0.20 -3.69
N ALA A 34 14.23 -0.88 -2.91
CA ALA A 34 13.12 -1.18 -2.02
C ALA A 34 12.97 -0.12 -0.91
N GLU A 35 14.07 0.39 -0.35
CA GLU A 35 14.07 1.46 0.67
C GLU A 35 13.54 2.79 0.12
N ALA A 36 13.91 3.15 -1.11
CA ALA A 36 13.38 4.34 -1.79
C ALA A 36 11.86 4.21 -2.00
N MET A 37 11.42 3.06 -2.50
CA MET A 37 10.01 2.81 -2.82
C MET A 37 9.13 2.61 -1.59
N VAL A 38 9.68 2.11 -0.47
CA VAL A 38 8.88 1.82 0.74
C VAL A 38 8.22 3.07 1.29
N LYS A 39 8.88 4.23 1.21
CA LYS A 39 8.34 5.50 1.72
C LYS A 39 7.09 5.92 0.96
N ASP A 40 7.13 5.81 -0.37
CA ASP A 40 5.99 6.13 -1.22
C ASP A 40 4.83 5.16 -1.00
N VAL A 41 5.12 3.86 -0.92
CA VAL A 41 4.11 2.83 -0.66
C VAL A 41 3.46 3.02 0.72
N MET A 42 4.23 3.39 1.74
CA MET A 42 3.69 3.72 3.07
C MET A 42 2.73 4.91 3.00
N SER A 43 3.09 5.97 2.27
CA SER A 43 2.22 7.13 2.08
C SER A 43 0.90 6.75 1.40
N VAL A 44 0.93 5.88 0.39
CA VAL A 44 -0.28 5.37 -0.28
C VAL A 44 -1.18 4.58 0.68
N ILE A 45 -0.59 3.70 1.51
CA ILE A 45 -1.32 2.92 2.51
C ILE A 45 -1.98 3.84 3.55
N ASP A 46 -1.25 4.84 4.03
CA ASP A 46 -1.74 5.78 5.04
C ASP A 46 -2.83 6.70 4.49
N LYS A 47 -2.74 7.14 3.23
CA LYS A 47 -3.82 7.85 2.55
C LYS A 47 -5.09 6.99 2.46
N ALA A 48 -4.97 5.73 2.08
CA ALA A 48 -6.11 4.81 2.00
C ALA A 48 -6.76 4.57 3.38
N ALA A 49 -5.96 4.54 4.45
CA ALA A 49 -6.46 4.44 5.82
C ALA A 49 -7.15 5.73 6.29
N ARG A 50 -6.56 6.90 6.01
CA ARG A 50 -7.14 8.21 6.37
C ARG A 50 -8.52 8.44 5.76
N HIS A 51 -8.74 7.95 4.53
CA HIS A 51 -10.03 8.04 3.85
C HIS A 51 -10.99 6.88 4.21
N ASN A 52 -10.70 6.08 5.23
CA ASN A 52 -11.50 4.93 5.67
C ASN A 52 -11.74 3.88 4.56
N ILE A 53 -10.89 3.82 3.54
CA ILE A 53 -10.99 2.85 2.45
C ILE A 53 -10.46 1.48 2.91
N ILE A 54 -9.49 1.50 3.81
CA ILE A 54 -8.99 0.34 4.58
C ILE A 54 -9.00 0.66 6.08
N HIS A 55 -9.14 -0.38 6.90
CA HIS A 55 -9.09 -0.21 8.35
C HIS A 55 -7.66 0.10 8.84
N LYS A 56 -7.51 0.93 9.88
CA LYS A 56 -6.21 1.29 10.48
C LYS A 56 -5.34 0.09 10.83
N ASN A 57 -5.93 -0.98 11.37
CA ASN A 57 -5.20 -2.21 11.69
C ASN A 57 -4.71 -2.94 10.43
N LYS A 58 -5.44 -2.85 9.31
CA LYS A 58 -4.96 -3.42 8.05
C LYS A 58 -3.76 -2.62 7.53
N ALA A 59 -3.83 -1.30 7.57
CA ALA A 59 -2.73 -0.43 7.21
C ALA A 59 -1.47 -0.71 8.05
N ALA A 60 -1.62 -0.82 9.38
CA ALA A 60 -0.53 -1.16 10.29
C ALA A 60 0.10 -2.53 9.98
N ARG A 61 -0.73 -3.57 9.74
CA ARG A 61 -0.25 -4.90 9.34
C ARG A 61 0.50 -4.88 8.01
N ASP A 62 -0.01 -4.16 7.02
CA ASP A 62 0.62 -4.08 5.70
C ASP A 62 1.97 -3.34 5.82
N LYS A 63 2.04 -2.23 6.54
CA LYS A 63 3.31 -1.51 6.81
C LYS A 63 4.34 -2.38 7.51
N SER A 64 3.95 -3.06 8.60
CA SER A 64 4.85 -3.95 9.35
C SER A 64 5.42 -5.07 8.47
N ARG A 65 4.58 -5.68 7.62
CA ARG A 65 5.01 -6.72 6.68
C ARG A 65 5.98 -6.21 5.62
N LEU A 66 5.76 -5.01 5.09
CA LEU A 66 6.65 -4.41 4.09
C LEU A 66 8.02 -4.09 4.70
N VAL A 67 8.05 -3.49 5.90
CA VAL A 67 9.31 -3.22 6.61
C VAL A 67 10.05 -4.52 6.89
N SER A 68 9.37 -5.56 7.40
CA SER A 68 10.01 -6.85 7.62
C SER A 68 10.52 -7.49 6.33
N MET A 69 9.88 -7.25 5.19
CA MET A 69 10.33 -7.76 3.90
C MET A 69 11.60 -7.03 3.44
N VAL A 70 11.60 -5.69 3.47
CA VAL A 70 12.78 -4.87 3.10
C VAL A 70 13.98 -5.19 4.00
N ASN A 71 13.75 -5.39 5.30
CA ASN A 71 14.83 -5.78 6.22
C ASN A 71 15.36 -7.21 5.96
N ARG A 72 14.54 -8.10 5.35
CA ARG A 72 14.95 -9.46 4.96
C ARG A 72 15.61 -9.52 3.59
N LEU A 73 15.33 -8.54 2.71
CA LEU A 73 16.06 -8.35 1.47
C LEU A 73 17.51 -8.04 1.83
N SER A 74 18.26 -9.13 1.92
CA SER A 74 19.67 -9.13 2.28
C SER A 74 20.43 -8.65 1.06
N GLY A 75 20.75 -7.37 1.09
CA GLY A 75 21.90 -6.76 0.43
C GLY A 75 22.79 -6.22 1.54
#